data_AF-A0A957PYB3-F1
#
_entry.id   AF-A0A957PYB3-F1
#
_cell.length_a   1.000
_cell.length_b   1.000
_cell.length_c   1.000
_cell.angle_alpha   90.00
_cell.angle_beta   90.00
_cell.angle_gamma   90.00
#
_symmetry.space_group_name_H-M   'P 1'
#
loop_
_entity.id
_entity.type
_entity.pdbx_description
1 polymer ?
#
loop_
_entity_poly.entity_id
_entity_poly.type
_entity_poly.pdbx_seq_one_letter_code
_entity_poly.pdbx_strand_id
1 'polypeptide(L)'
;ERPAGMDYVQMVRVHQELSCGDWHHGDRAACPYAEPLNYRFRPSASTIAVAAKANPGALWLIGNEMDRKDWSYCIEWSPPPNNQHCEVVGYSGQDEILPATYAVAYHDLYGIIKAADPSARVAIGGIIQPTPIRLTYLTAIWDAYQATYSETMPVDVWNVHNFIIREKKDNWGADIPPGVDATAGEYVLDDSAPQPYHIDMAIFQAQIVAFRQWMKEHGQQNKPLVVSEYGVLFSNGLIGSSCPALRAACVQDFMIATFDFFATAKDCNLGYVADQCRLVQQWNWYSLDDTWGSFNIYSRLFDPDSKQITETGIRFREYLAQQQ
;
A
#
# COMPACT_ATOMS: atom_id res chain seq x y z
N GLU A 1 -9.26 0.80 25.80
CA GLU A 1 -8.86 -0.63 25.73
C GLU A 1 -8.64 -0.99 24.27
N ARG A 2 -7.61 -1.79 23.96
CA ARG A 2 -7.43 -2.37 22.61
C ARG A 2 -8.29 -3.64 22.55
N PRO A 3 -9.33 -3.73 21.70
CA PRO A 3 -10.17 -4.92 21.62
C PRO A 3 -9.31 -6.15 21.35
N ALA A 4 -9.53 -7.21 22.15
CA ALA A 4 -8.93 -8.53 21.96
C ALA A 4 -7.39 -8.57 21.77
N GLY A 5 -6.65 -7.58 22.29
CA GLY A 5 -5.20 -7.54 22.13
C GLY A 5 -4.73 -7.29 20.69
N MET A 6 -5.58 -6.75 19.82
CA MET A 6 -5.17 -6.36 18.47
C MET A 6 -4.01 -5.35 18.50
N ASP A 7 -3.07 -5.53 17.57
CA ASP A 7 -2.01 -4.55 17.32
C ASP A 7 -2.59 -3.27 16.71
N TYR A 8 -2.03 -2.13 17.11
CA TYR A 8 -2.41 -0.81 16.61
C TYR A 8 -1.19 -0.17 15.96
N VAL A 9 -1.17 -0.18 14.64
CA VAL A 9 -0.17 0.53 13.85
C VAL A 9 -0.61 1.97 13.70
N GLN A 10 0.27 2.90 14.06
CA GLN A 10 0.02 4.33 13.93
C GLN A 10 0.39 4.77 12.51
N MET A 11 -0.32 5.75 11.95
CA MET A 11 -0.04 6.26 10.61
C MET A 11 -0.01 7.78 10.61
N VAL A 12 0.99 8.34 9.94
CA VAL A 12 1.04 9.75 9.56
C VAL A 12 0.80 9.81 8.06
N ARG A 13 -0.28 10.47 7.63
CA ARG A 13 -0.54 10.68 6.20
C ARG A 13 0.33 11.83 5.72
N VAL A 14 0.95 11.66 4.55
CA VAL A 14 1.75 12.68 3.87
C VAL A 14 1.20 12.90 2.48
N HIS A 15 1.47 14.05 1.88
CA HIS A 15 1.10 14.31 0.49
C HIS A 15 1.98 15.38 -0.11
N GLN A 16 2.26 15.30 -1.42
CA GLN A 16 2.88 16.39 -2.17
C GLN A 16 2.03 17.65 -2.00
N GLU A 17 2.65 18.77 -1.62
CA GLU A 17 1.94 20.03 -1.62
C GLU A 17 1.59 20.43 -3.05
N LEU A 18 0.32 20.75 -3.27
CA LEU A 18 -0.22 21.14 -4.56
C LEU A 18 -0.46 22.65 -4.59
N SER A 19 -0.18 23.29 -5.73
CA SER A 19 -0.30 24.74 -5.91
C SER A 19 -1.71 25.30 -5.71
N CYS A 20 -2.75 24.49 -5.94
CA CYS A 20 -4.14 24.90 -5.71
C CYS A 20 -4.59 24.80 -4.24
N GLY A 21 -3.77 24.24 -3.35
CA GLY A 21 -4.09 24.09 -1.92
C GLY A 21 -4.97 22.88 -1.58
N ASP A 22 -5.42 22.11 -2.57
CA ASP A 22 -6.15 20.86 -2.35
C ASP A 22 -5.25 19.77 -1.77
N TRP A 23 -5.88 18.78 -1.13
CA TRP A 23 -5.17 17.61 -0.65
C TRP A 23 -4.97 16.57 -1.78
N HIS A 24 -6.00 16.32 -2.60
CA HIS A 24 -5.89 15.46 -3.79
C HIS A 24 -6.38 16.22 -5.03
N HIS A 25 -5.70 16.08 -6.17
CA HIS A 25 -6.14 16.63 -7.45
C HIS A 25 -5.54 15.90 -8.67
N GLY A 26 -6.29 15.03 -9.34
CA GLY A 26 -5.77 14.22 -10.46
C GLY A 26 -5.38 15.01 -11.73
N ASP A 27 -5.89 16.23 -11.94
CA ASP A 27 -5.47 17.08 -13.06
C ASP A 27 -4.27 17.96 -12.67
N ARG A 28 -3.08 17.54 -13.12
CA ARG A 28 -1.81 18.24 -12.84
C ARG A 28 -1.58 19.49 -13.68
N ALA A 29 -2.35 19.73 -14.74
CA ALA A 29 -2.30 20.98 -15.47
C ALA A 29 -3.04 22.09 -14.71
N ALA A 30 -4.19 21.75 -14.09
CA ALA A 30 -4.96 22.67 -13.27
C ALA A 30 -4.38 22.84 -11.85
N CYS A 31 -3.86 21.76 -11.26
CA CYS A 31 -3.26 21.78 -9.94
C CYS A 31 -1.89 21.07 -9.94
N PRO A 32 -0.84 21.72 -10.48
CA PRO A 32 0.51 21.20 -10.43
C PRO A 32 1.03 21.16 -8.98
N TYR A 33 2.15 20.46 -8.78
CA TYR A 33 2.89 20.54 -7.52
C TYR A 33 3.28 21.99 -7.21
N ALA A 34 3.24 22.35 -5.93
CA ALA A 34 3.63 23.68 -5.49
C ALA A 34 5.13 23.92 -5.74
N GLU A 35 5.49 25.17 -6.06
CA GLU A 35 6.88 25.61 -6.18
C GLU A 35 7.15 26.75 -5.19
N PRO A 36 8.16 26.63 -4.31
CA PRO A 36 9.10 25.50 -4.19
C PRO A 36 8.40 24.21 -3.72
N LEU A 37 8.92 23.05 -4.17
CA LEU A 37 8.42 21.74 -3.75
C LEU A 37 8.39 21.61 -2.22
N ASN A 38 7.26 21.13 -1.70
CA ASN A 38 7.04 20.93 -0.27
C ASN A 38 5.99 19.83 -0.04
N TYR A 39 5.74 19.46 1.22
CA TYR A 39 4.76 18.44 1.58
C TYR A 39 3.76 18.93 2.62
N ARG A 40 2.63 18.25 2.68
CA ARG A 40 1.61 18.37 3.72
C ARG A 40 1.53 17.07 4.49
N PHE A 41 1.15 17.13 5.76
CA PHE A 41 0.97 15.93 6.57
C PHE A 41 -0.16 16.09 7.59
N ARG A 42 -0.68 14.95 8.06
CA ARG A 42 -1.67 14.89 9.15
C ARG A 42 -1.52 13.57 9.92
N PRO A 43 -1.80 13.55 11.24
CA PRO A 43 -2.26 14.68 12.06
C PRO A 43 -1.13 15.69 12.38
N SER A 44 -1.42 16.72 13.17
CA SER A 44 -0.42 17.75 13.54
C SER A 44 0.80 17.13 14.24
N ALA A 45 1.96 17.79 14.15
CA ALA A 45 3.19 17.35 14.83
C ALA A 45 2.98 17.13 16.34
N SER A 46 2.21 18.00 17.01
CA SER A 46 1.86 17.82 18.43
C SER A 46 1.01 16.59 18.67
N THR A 47 0.07 16.26 17.78
CA THR A 47 -0.74 15.05 17.88
C THR A 47 0.13 13.80 17.71
N ILE A 48 1.07 13.82 16.75
CA ILE A 48 2.04 12.75 16.53
C ILE A 48 2.88 12.52 17.79
N ALA A 49 3.48 13.58 18.34
CA ALA A 49 4.31 13.48 19.54
C ALA A 49 3.54 12.95 20.76
N VAL A 50 2.30 13.43 20.97
CA VAL A 50 1.43 12.93 22.06
C VAL A 50 1.12 11.44 21.87
N ALA A 51 0.76 11.03 20.66
CA ALA A 51 0.44 9.64 20.36
C ALA A 51 1.67 8.72 20.47
N ALA A 52 2.86 9.16 20.05
CA ALA A 52 4.11 8.43 20.20
C ALA A 52 4.45 8.22 21.68
N LYS A 53 4.40 9.28 22.49
CA LYS A 53 4.62 9.19 23.94
C LYS A 53 3.61 8.28 24.65
N ALA A 54 2.37 8.25 24.18
CA ALA A 54 1.30 7.43 24.75
C ALA A 54 1.40 5.94 24.35
N ASN A 55 2.16 5.60 23.29
CA ASN A 55 2.30 4.25 22.79
C ASN A 55 3.77 3.85 22.59
N PRO A 56 4.57 3.72 23.66
CA PRO A 56 5.97 3.34 23.57
C PRO A 56 6.19 2.06 22.76
N GLY A 57 7.14 2.07 21.82
CA GLY A 57 7.52 0.90 21.02
C GLY A 57 6.55 0.57 19.87
N ALA A 58 5.50 1.38 19.68
CA ALA A 58 4.53 1.15 18.62
C ALA A 58 5.16 1.23 17.22
N LEU A 59 4.56 0.51 16.28
CA LEU A 59 4.89 0.64 14.86
C LEU A 59 4.19 1.88 14.28
N TRP A 60 4.94 2.68 13.53
CA TRP A 60 4.49 3.87 12.83
C TRP A 60 4.75 3.72 11.33
N LEU A 61 3.74 4.00 10.50
CA LEU A 61 3.88 4.14 9.05
C LEU A 61 3.85 5.63 8.70
N ILE A 62 4.87 6.12 8.01
CA ILE A 62 4.87 7.47 7.44
C ILE A 62 4.41 7.36 5.99
N GLY A 63 3.13 7.59 5.75
CA GLY A 63 2.50 7.53 4.45
C GLY A 63 1.68 6.25 4.20
N ASN A 64 0.97 6.23 3.07
CA ASN A 64 0.27 5.08 2.51
C ASN A 64 0.17 5.22 0.99
N GLU A 65 0.77 4.30 0.23
CA GLU A 65 0.78 4.35 -1.23
C GLU A 65 1.25 5.71 -1.77
N MET A 66 2.37 6.21 -1.23
CA MET A 66 3.05 7.44 -1.64
C MET A 66 3.35 7.44 -3.14
N ASP A 67 3.53 6.26 -3.69
CA ASP A 67 3.81 5.98 -5.08
C ASP A 67 2.56 6.04 -5.96
N ARG A 68 1.36 6.26 -5.42
CA ARG A 68 0.14 6.38 -6.22
C ARG A 68 -0.22 7.83 -6.48
N LYS A 69 -0.38 8.17 -7.76
CA LYS A 69 -0.96 9.45 -8.18
C LYS A 69 -2.44 9.52 -7.86
N ASP A 70 -2.87 10.71 -7.46
CA ASP A 70 -4.24 11.17 -7.42
C ASP A 70 -4.92 10.90 -8.74
N TRP A 71 -6.18 10.54 -8.65
CA TRP A 71 -7.02 10.22 -9.79
C TRP A 71 -8.26 11.10 -9.81
N SER A 72 -8.80 11.25 -11.01
CA SER A 72 -10.10 11.86 -11.25
C SER A 72 -11.18 10.77 -11.25
N TYR A 73 -12.36 11.08 -10.76
CA TYR A 73 -13.55 10.23 -10.89
C TYR A 73 -14.76 11.09 -11.21
N CYS A 74 -15.80 10.48 -11.76
CA CYS A 74 -17.01 11.21 -12.08
C CYS A 74 -17.98 11.21 -10.89
N ILE A 75 -18.33 12.41 -10.40
CA ILE A 75 -19.36 12.61 -9.39
C ILE A 75 -20.74 12.59 -10.05
N GLU A 76 -20.88 13.32 -11.15
CA GLU A 76 -22.14 13.46 -11.87
C GLU A 76 -21.94 13.16 -13.36
N TRP A 77 -22.57 12.08 -13.81
CA TRP A 77 -22.63 11.71 -15.22
C TRP A 77 -23.77 12.45 -15.90
N SER A 78 -23.53 12.85 -17.15
CA SER A 78 -24.57 13.43 -17.99
C SER A 78 -25.85 12.61 -18.03
N PRO A 79 -27.02 13.27 -18.05
CA PRO A 79 -28.30 12.57 -17.97
C PRO A 79 -28.54 11.70 -19.21
N PRO A 80 -29.42 10.69 -19.09
CA PRO A 80 -29.84 9.89 -20.22
C PRO A 80 -30.39 10.76 -21.37
N PRO A 81 -30.20 10.34 -22.63
CA PRO A 81 -29.67 9.04 -23.04
C PRO A 81 -28.15 8.98 -23.19
N ASN A 82 -27.42 10.08 -22.96
CA ASN A 82 -26.03 10.18 -23.41
C ASN A 82 -25.04 9.56 -22.43
N ASN A 83 -25.16 9.73 -21.11
CA ASN A 83 -24.33 9.10 -20.03
C ASN A 83 -22.83 8.88 -20.34
N GLN A 84 -22.24 9.68 -21.23
CA GLN A 84 -20.91 9.44 -21.82
C GLN A 84 -19.91 10.53 -21.44
N HIS A 85 -20.39 11.68 -20.95
CA HIS A 85 -19.52 12.72 -20.42
C HIS A 85 -19.76 12.92 -18.93
N CYS A 86 -18.68 13.24 -18.23
CA CYS A 86 -18.74 13.63 -16.83
C CYS A 86 -19.01 15.13 -16.73
N GLU A 87 -20.07 15.52 -16.02
CA GLU A 87 -20.42 16.93 -15.81
C GLU A 87 -19.69 17.51 -14.60
N VAL A 88 -19.52 16.71 -13.55
CA VAL A 88 -18.79 17.11 -12.34
C VAL A 88 -17.70 16.09 -12.03
N VAL A 89 -16.46 16.54 -12.17
CA VAL A 89 -15.27 15.74 -11.86
C VAL A 89 -14.89 15.94 -10.40
N GLY A 90 -14.70 14.82 -9.69
CA GLY A 90 -14.11 14.78 -8.36
C GLY A 90 -12.69 14.25 -8.40
N TYR A 91 -11.93 14.52 -7.34
CA TYR A 91 -10.56 14.05 -7.18
C TYR A 91 -10.40 13.25 -5.89
N SER A 92 -9.60 12.20 -5.95
CA SER A 92 -9.25 11.35 -4.82
C SER A 92 -7.83 10.87 -4.99
N GLY A 93 -7.25 10.34 -3.92
CA GLY A 93 -5.85 9.97 -3.91
C GLY A 93 -5.49 9.11 -2.72
N GLN A 94 -4.20 8.81 -2.65
CA GLN A 94 -3.56 8.22 -1.49
C GLN A 94 -2.64 9.27 -0.86
N ASP A 95 -1.33 9.05 -0.87
CA ASP A 95 -0.37 9.99 -0.29
C ASP A 95 0.57 10.60 -1.35
N GLU A 96 0.26 10.46 -2.65
CA GLU A 96 1.04 10.91 -3.81
C GLU A 96 2.15 11.91 -3.45
N ILE A 97 3.41 11.47 -3.52
CA ILE A 97 4.53 12.35 -3.18
C ILE A 97 5.77 12.05 -4.00
N LEU A 98 6.48 13.10 -4.42
CA LEU A 98 7.72 12.93 -5.18
C LEU A 98 8.80 12.30 -4.29
N PRO A 99 9.72 11.48 -4.85
CA PRO A 99 10.75 10.80 -4.07
C PRO A 99 11.58 11.71 -3.15
N ALA A 100 12.07 12.82 -3.69
CA ALA A 100 12.89 13.77 -2.94
C ALA A 100 12.09 14.50 -1.85
N THR A 101 10.85 14.89 -2.14
CA THR A 101 9.97 15.50 -1.15
C THR A 101 9.64 14.52 -0.02
N TYR A 102 9.40 13.25 -0.35
CA TYR A 102 9.14 12.22 0.65
C TYR A 102 10.36 11.93 1.53
N ALA A 103 11.57 11.97 0.99
CA ALA A 103 12.79 11.84 1.80
C ALA A 103 12.87 12.94 2.88
N VAL A 104 12.48 14.17 2.54
CA VAL A 104 12.39 15.28 3.50
C VAL A 104 11.27 15.05 4.51
N ALA A 105 10.05 14.75 4.04
CA ALA A 105 8.90 14.49 4.90
C ALA A 105 9.18 13.35 5.89
N TYR A 106 9.80 12.26 5.41
CA TYR A 106 10.17 11.12 6.24
C TYR A 106 11.18 11.51 7.31
N HIS A 107 12.25 12.24 6.97
CA HIS A 107 13.25 12.70 7.95
C HIS A 107 12.60 13.49 9.08
N ASP A 108 11.76 14.47 8.76
CA ASP A 108 11.14 15.37 9.72
C ASP A 108 10.16 14.62 10.65
N LEU A 109 9.31 13.77 10.05
CA LEU A 109 8.30 13.02 10.78
C LEU A 109 8.91 11.89 11.61
N TYR A 110 9.95 11.22 11.09
CA TYR A 110 10.76 10.27 11.85
C TYR A 110 11.37 10.95 13.08
N GLY A 111 11.94 12.15 12.91
CA GLY A 111 12.50 12.94 14.00
C GLY A 111 11.48 13.28 15.08
N ILE A 112 10.27 13.71 14.70
CA ILE A 112 9.18 14.01 15.65
C ILE A 112 8.80 12.75 16.45
N ILE A 113 8.63 11.61 15.77
CA ILE A 113 8.25 10.35 16.42
C ILE A 113 9.35 9.90 17.39
N LYS A 114 10.61 9.84 16.93
CA LYS A 114 11.74 9.38 17.74
C LYS A 114 12.09 10.30 18.89
N ALA A 115 11.88 11.61 18.75
CA ALA A 115 12.07 12.55 19.84
C ALA A 115 11.03 12.35 20.97
N ALA A 116 9.80 11.97 20.61
CA ALA A 116 8.74 11.69 21.58
C ALA A 116 8.84 10.29 22.19
N ASP A 117 9.26 9.29 21.40
CA ASP A 117 9.51 7.92 21.83
C ASP A 117 10.69 7.30 21.05
N PRO A 118 11.90 7.25 21.65
CA PRO A 118 13.06 6.62 21.03
C PRO A 118 12.89 5.13 20.74
N SER A 119 11.94 4.45 21.40
CA SER A 119 11.68 3.03 21.21
C SER A 119 10.70 2.73 20.08
N ALA A 120 10.00 3.74 19.54
CA ALA A 120 9.07 3.60 18.43
C ALA A 120 9.75 2.92 17.25
N ARG A 121 9.03 2.06 16.54
CA ARG A 121 9.51 1.45 15.29
C ARG A 121 8.89 2.21 14.13
N VAL A 122 9.70 2.77 13.24
CA VAL A 122 9.24 3.60 12.12
C VAL A 122 9.49 2.88 10.80
N ALA A 123 8.46 2.83 9.99
CA ALA A 123 8.47 2.31 8.64
C ALA A 123 8.05 3.41 7.65
N ILE A 124 8.44 3.22 6.39
CA ILE A 124 7.82 3.93 5.28
C ILE A 124 6.33 3.56 5.16
N GLY A 125 5.56 4.36 4.44
CA GLY A 125 4.22 3.91 4.02
C GLY A 125 4.31 2.74 3.05
N GLY A 126 3.19 2.04 2.86
CA GLY A 126 3.13 0.88 1.98
C GLY A 126 3.32 1.31 0.53
N ILE A 127 4.37 0.81 -0.15
CA ILE A 127 4.45 0.83 -1.61
C ILE A 127 3.38 -0.12 -2.15
N ILE A 128 2.55 0.30 -3.11
CA ILE A 128 1.32 -0.46 -3.45
C ILE A 128 1.58 -1.90 -3.95
N GLN A 129 2.70 -2.10 -4.62
CA GLN A 129 3.18 -3.40 -5.08
C GLN A 129 4.67 -3.31 -5.44
N PRO A 130 5.48 -4.35 -5.21
CA PRO A 130 6.92 -4.31 -5.47
C PRO A 130 7.27 -4.74 -6.90
N THR A 131 6.88 -3.94 -7.88
CA THR A 131 7.28 -4.08 -9.29
C THR A 131 8.56 -3.29 -9.59
N PRO A 132 9.22 -3.50 -10.74
CA PRO A 132 10.44 -2.78 -11.09
C PRO A 132 10.32 -1.25 -11.03
N ILE A 133 9.22 -0.65 -11.51
CA ILE A 133 9.07 0.81 -11.51
C ILE A 133 8.82 1.37 -10.10
N ARG A 134 8.20 0.57 -9.22
CA ARG A 134 7.89 0.94 -7.83
C ARG A 134 9.14 0.83 -6.96
N LEU A 135 9.96 -0.18 -7.20
CA LEU A 135 11.28 -0.30 -6.59
C LEU A 135 12.23 0.79 -7.10
N THR A 136 12.11 1.24 -8.36
CA THR A 136 12.84 2.41 -8.86
C THR A 136 12.42 3.69 -8.12
N TYR A 137 11.12 3.89 -7.90
CA TYR A 137 10.61 4.98 -7.07
C TYR A 137 11.15 4.93 -5.64
N LEU A 138 11.19 3.73 -5.03
CA LEU A 138 11.73 3.55 -3.68
C LEU A 138 13.25 3.80 -3.61
N THR A 139 14.01 3.37 -4.62
CA THR A 139 15.44 3.70 -4.76
C THR A 139 15.64 5.21 -4.88
N ALA A 140 14.79 5.91 -5.63
CA ALA A 140 14.88 7.37 -5.75
C ALA A 140 14.65 8.09 -4.40
N ILE A 141 13.76 7.57 -3.54
CA ILE A 141 13.59 8.07 -2.16
C ILE A 141 14.89 7.86 -1.38
N TRP A 142 15.41 6.63 -1.41
CA TRP A 142 16.62 6.23 -0.68
C TRP A 142 17.83 7.11 -1.05
N ASP A 143 18.05 7.29 -2.35
CA ASP A 143 19.13 8.11 -2.89
C ASP A 143 18.96 9.59 -2.55
N ALA A 144 17.72 10.12 -2.63
CA ALA A 144 17.44 11.50 -2.25
C ALA A 144 17.70 11.76 -0.76
N TYR A 145 17.38 10.80 0.12
CA TYR A 145 17.69 10.92 1.54
C TYR A 145 19.20 10.99 1.77
N GLN A 146 19.96 10.05 1.17
CA GLN A 146 21.42 10.02 1.28
C GLN A 146 22.07 11.29 0.72
N ALA A 147 21.56 11.83 -0.40
CA ALA A 147 22.07 13.06 -0.99
C ALA A 147 21.76 14.30 -0.13
N THR A 148 20.58 14.34 0.49
CA THR A 148 20.14 15.49 1.29
C THR A 148 20.81 15.53 2.66
N TYR A 149 20.92 14.38 3.33
CA TYR A 149 21.35 14.30 4.73
C TYR A 149 22.75 13.70 4.92
N SER A 150 23.37 13.18 3.86
CA SER A 150 24.66 12.47 3.95
C SER A 150 24.64 11.25 4.89
N GLU A 151 23.47 10.69 5.14
CA GLU A 151 23.22 9.56 6.04
C GLU A 151 22.37 8.49 5.36
N THR A 152 22.54 7.24 5.79
CA THR A 152 21.62 6.16 5.43
C THR A 152 20.24 6.45 6.01
N MET A 153 19.18 6.36 5.19
CA MET A 153 17.81 6.54 5.64
C MET A 153 17.48 5.59 6.81
N PRO A 154 17.10 6.11 7.98
CA PRO A 154 16.83 5.27 9.14
C PRO A 154 15.43 4.67 9.03
N VAL A 155 15.37 3.35 8.93
CA VAL A 155 14.11 2.57 8.85
C VAL A 155 14.20 1.42 9.85
N ASP A 156 13.23 1.26 10.75
CA ASP A 156 13.25 0.16 11.73
C ASP A 156 12.57 -1.10 11.18
N VAL A 157 11.52 -0.90 10.39
CA VAL A 157 10.68 -1.93 9.77
C VAL A 157 10.38 -1.49 8.34
N TRP A 158 10.49 -2.40 7.37
CA TRP A 158 10.05 -2.11 6.00
C TRP A 158 8.59 -2.48 5.82
N ASN A 159 7.88 -1.70 5.02
CA ASN A 159 6.46 -1.89 4.76
C ASN A 159 6.17 -1.87 3.26
N VAL A 160 5.24 -2.71 2.84
CA VAL A 160 4.80 -2.84 1.45
C VAL A 160 3.33 -3.28 1.43
N HIS A 161 2.62 -2.98 0.35
CA HIS A 161 1.42 -3.71 -0.03
C HIS A 161 1.81 -4.76 -1.08
N ASN A 162 0.96 -5.77 -1.30
CA ASN A 162 1.26 -6.84 -2.25
C ASN A 162 0.09 -7.09 -3.21
N PHE A 163 -0.44 -6.01 -3.78
CA PHE A 163 -1.45 -6.11 -4.83
C PHE A 163 -0.82 -6.47 -6.18
N ILE A 164 -1.64 -7.02 -7.07
CA ILE A 164 -1.27 -7.26 -8.46
C ILE A 164 -2.24 -6.45 -9.33
N ILE A 165 -1.88 -5.20 -9.60
CA ILE A 165 -2.74 -4.25 -10.31
C ILE A 165 -1.97 -3.46 -11.35
N ARG A 166 -2.67 -3.08 -12.43
CA ARG A 166 -2.10 -2.52 -13.66
C ARG A 166 -1.25 -1.27 -13.42
N GLU A 167 -0.09 -1.21 -14.07
CA GLU A 167 0.76 -0.02 -14.10
C GLU A 167 0.76 0.61 -15.50
N LYS A 168 -0.25 1.40 -15.82
CA LYS A 168 -0.36 2.13 -17.08
C LYS A 168 -0.66 3.58 -16.78
N LYS A 169 0.12 4.48 -17.40
CA LYS A 169 0.01 5.92 -17.16
C LYS A 169 -1.39 6.42 -17.51
N ASP A 170 -1.95 7.25 -16.64
CA ASP A 170 -3.26 7.92 -16.82
C ASP A 170 -4.38 6.90 -17.11
N ASN A 171 -4.36 5.77 -16.40
CA ASN A 171 -5.28 4.65 -16.60
C ASN A 171 -5.72 4.04 -15.25
N TRP A 172 -6.70 3.12 -15.30
CA TRP A 172 -7.13 2.41 -14.10
C TRP A 172 -6.02 1.49 -13.57
N GLY A 173 -6.04 1.22 -12.25
CA GLY A 173 -5.02 0.43 -11.57
C GLY A 173 -4.14 1.29 -10.66
N ALA A 174 -2.86 0.94 -10.57
CA ALA A 174 -1.87 1.65 -9.74
C ALA A 174 -1.29 2.90 -10.41
N ASP A 175 -1.48 3.06 -11.72
CA ASP A 175 -0.80 4.09 -12.54
C ASP A 175 0.74 3.90 -12.53
N ILE A 176 1.50 4.93 -12.90
CA ILE A 176 2.96 5.04 -12.79
C ILE A 176 3.30 5.95 -11.62
N PRO A 177 4.33 5.63 -10.80
CA PRO A 177 4.70 6.46 -9.67
C PRO A 177 4.97 7.93 -9.99
N PRO A 178 4.68 8.86 -9.06
CA PRO A 178 5.10 10.24 -9.18
C PRO A 178 6.63 10.33 -9.30
N GLY A 179 7.11 11.17 -10.21
CA GLY A 179 8.55 11.34 -10.47
C GLY A 179 9.21 10.25 -11.32
N VAL A 180 8.47 9.21 -11.75
CA VAL A 180 8.99 8.18 -12.68
C VAL A 180 8.57 8.50 -14.11
N ASP A 181 9.55 8.61 -15.01
CA ASP A 181 9.32 8.80 -16.44
C ASP A 181 9.09 7.46 -17.15
N ALA A 182 7.87 6.96 -17.04
CA ALA A 182 7.42 5.77 -17.75
C ALA A 182 5.98 5.93 -18.23
N THR A 183 5.61 5.19 -19.28
CA THR A 183 4.23 5.11 -19.77
C THR A 183 3.52 3.82 -19.35
N ALA A 184 4.30 2.80 -18.97
CA ALA A 184 3.84 1.47 -18.60
C ALA A 184 4.86 0.80 -17.66
N GLY A 185 4.37 -0.08 -16.79
CA GLY A 185 5.15 -1.00 -15.97
C GLY A 185 4.60 -2.42 -16.10
N GLU A 186 4.38 -3.08 -14.97
CA GLU A 186 3.87 -4.45 -14.90
C GLU A 186 2.35 -4.52 -14.98
N TYR A 187 1.86 -5.74 -15.27
CA TYR A 187 0.44 -6.10 -15.33
C TYR A 187 -0.37 -5.23 -16.30
N VAL A 188 0.30 -4.68 -17.33
CA VAL A 188 -0.33 -3.96 -18.42
C VAL A 188 -1.00 -4.96 -19.33
N LEU A 189 -2.32 -5.06 -19.19
CA LEU A 189 -3.15 -5.93 -20.01
C LEU A 189 -3.22 -5.44 -21.45
N ASP A 190 -3.37 -6.38 -22.38
CA ASP A 190 -3.97 -6.13 -23.69
C ASP A 190 -5.46 -5.84 -23.46
N ASP A 191 -5.93 -4.67 -23.91
CA ASP A 191 -7.32 -4.25 -23.72
C ASP A 191 -8.31 -5.18 -24.48
N SER A 192 -7.82 -6.09 -25.35
CA SER A 192 -8.60 -7.06 -26.12
C SER A 192 -8.77 -8.45 -25.49
N ALA A 193 -8.07 -8.78 -24.40
CA ALA A 193 -8.21 -10.07 -23.72
C ALA A 193 -8.04 -9.96 -22.19
N PRO A 194 -8.89 -10.62 -21.38
CA PRO A 194 -8.68 -10.68 -19.94
C PRO A 194 -7.42 -11.53 -19.68
N GLN A 195 -6.34 -10.91 -19.18
CA GLN A 195 -5.18 -11.61 -18.65
C GLN A 195 -5.10 -11.42 -17.12
N PRO A 196 -5.58 -12.40 -16.37
CA PRO A 196 -6.09 -12.15 -15.03
C PRO A 196 -5.10 -12.60 -13.94
N TYR A 197 -4.20 -11.69 -13.58
CA TYR A 197 -3.09 -11.94 -12.65
C TYR A 197 -3.41 -11.66 -11.18
N HIS A 198 -4.59 -11.08 -10.89
CA HIS A 198 -4.82 -10.44 -9.60
C HIS A 198 -4.78 -11.39 -8.39
N ILE A 199 -5.01 -12.69 -8.61
CA ILE A 199 -4.86 -13.76 -7.62
C ILE A 199 -3.77 -14.78 -7.97
N ASP A 200 -2.81 -14.41 -8.83
CA ASP A 200 -1.72 -15.30 -9.23
C ASP A 200 -0.67 -15.42 -8.11
N MET A 201 -0.57 -16.60 -7.52
CA MET A 201 0.35 -16.86 -6.42
C MET A 201 1.82 -16.81 -6.83
N ALA A 202 2.18 -17.12 -8.08
CA ALA A 202 3.57 -17.05 -8.50
C ALA A 202 4.03 -15.59 -8.57
N ILE A 203 3.18 -14.71 -9.11
CA ILE A 203 3.44 -13.27 -9.12
C ILE A 203 3.47 -12.71 -7.69
N PHE A 204 2.50 -13.09 -6.85
CA PHE A 204 2.42 -12.66 -5.46
C PHE A 204 3.71 -12.98 -4.67
N GLN A 205 4.24 -14.19 -4.85
CA GLN A 205 5.49 -14.62 -4.20
C GLN A 205 6.71 -13.90 -4.78
N ALA A 206 6.77 -13.75 -6.11
CA ALA A 206 7.88 -13.07 -6.78
C ALA A 206 8.02 -11.61 -6.35
N GLN A 207 6.89 -10.92 -6.13
CA GLN A 207 6.83 -9.57 -5.59
C GLN A 207 7.53 -9.46 -4.22
N ILE A 208 7.24 -10.36 -3.27
CA ILE A 208 7.88 -10.37 -1.95
C ILE A 208 9.37 -10.67 -2.03
N VAL A 209 9.77 -11.59 -2.91
CA VAL A 209 11.17 -11.90 -3.18
C VAL A 209 11.89 -10.67 -3.74
N ALA A 210 11.27 -9.94 -4.69
CA ALA A 210 11.84 -8.73 -5.27
C ALA A 210 12.05 -7.63 -4.23
N PHE A 211 11.08 -7.41 -3.35
CA PHE A 211 11.24 -6.43 -2.26
C PHE A 211 12.35 -6.84 -1.28
N ARG A 212 12.47 -8.14 -0.95
CA ARG A 212 13.56 -8.64 -0.10
C ARG A 212 14.94 -8.55 -0.76
N GLN A 213 15.00 -8.77 -2.07
CA GLN A 213 16.22 -8.55 -2.85
C GLN A 213 16.63 -7.08 -2.80
N TRP A 214 15.68 -6.16 -3.03
CA TRP A 214 15.91 -4.72 -2.89
C TRP A 214 16.40 -4.37 -1.47
N MET A 215 15.77 -4.91 -0.41
CA MET A 215 16.24 -4.70 0.96
C MET A 215 17.69 -5.17 1.14
N LYS A 216 18.06 -6.34 0.61
CA LYS A 216 19.43 -6.84 0.70
C LYS A 216 20.44 -5.93 0.00
N GLU A 217 20.12 -5.46 -1.19
CA GLU A 217 20.97 -4.57 -1.99
C GLU A 217 21.25 -3.24 -1.27
N HIS A 218 20.32 -2.79 -0.43
CA HIS A 218 20.44 -1.56 0.36
C HIS A 218 20.92 -1.81 1.82
N GLY A 219 21.45 -3.01 2.11
CA GLY A 219 21.94 -3.36 3.45
C GLY A 219 20.85 -3.50 4.52
N GLN A 220 19.59 -3.63 4.10
CA GLN A 220 18.40 -3.68 4.93
C GLN A 220 17.89 -5.09 5.20
N GLN A 221 18.58 -6.14 4.73
CA GLN A 221 18.16 -7.54 4.85
C GLN A 221 17.75 -7.92 6.28
N ASN A 222 18.50 -7.47 7.28
CA ASN A 222 18.32 -7.85 8.68
C ASN A 222 17.27 -7.00 9.41
N LYS A 223 16.18 -6.65 8.72
CA LYS A 223 15.04 -5.91 9.28
C LYS A 223 13.71 -6.62 8.99
N PRO A 224 12.71 -6.45 9.86
CA PRO A 224 11.36 -6.95 9.60
C PRO A 224 10.77 -6.35 8.31
N LEU A 225 10.00 -7.17 7.59
CA LEU A 225 9.11 -6.75 6.50
C LEU A 225 7.67 -6.99 6.92
N VAL A 226 6.85 -5.96 6.84
CA VAL A 226 5.41 -6.00 7.06
C VAL A 226 4.69 -5.82 5.73
N VAL A 227 3.64 -6.61 5.52
CA VAL A 227 2.70 -6.42 4.42
C VAL A 227 1.42 -5.80 4.99
N SER A 228 1.34 -4.47 5.04
CA SER A 228 0.24 -3.78 5.73
C SER A 228 -1.11 -3.89 5.04
N GLU A 229 -1.11 -4.22 3.75
CA GLU A 229 -2.33 -4.37 2.96
C GLU A 229 -2.09 -5.25 1.74
N TYR A 230 -3.02 -6.15 1.48
CA TYR A 230 -3.19 -6.85 0.20
C TYR A 230 -4.56 -7.55 0.22
N GLY A 231 -5.05 -7.98 -0.93
CA GLY A 231 -6.31 -8.71 -1.00
C GLY A 231 -6.81 -8.80 -2.43
N VAL A 232 -8.10 -9.07 -2.58
CA VAL A 232 -8.75 -9.15 -3.90
C VAL A 232 -9.68 -7.96 -4.08
N LEU A 233 -9.31 -7.01 -4.92
CA LEU A 233 -10.09 -5.81 -5.23
C LEU A 233 -11.08 -6.05 -6.38
N PHE A 234 -10.67 -6.77 -7.43
CA PHE A 234 -11.51 -6.93 -8.62
C PHE A 234 -12.71 -7.86 -8.39
N SER A 235 -13.90 -7.37 -8.76
CA SER A 235 -15.20 -8.04 -8.67
C SER A 235 -15.71 -8.56 -10.03
N ASN A 236 -14.84 -8.63 -11.04
CA ASN A 236 -15.17 -9.04 -12.39
C ASN A 236 -14.12 -10.01 -12.93
N GLY A 237 -14.16 -10.31 -14.23
CA GLY A 237 -13.22 -11.22 -14.89
C GLY A 237 -11.74 -10.82 -14.83
N LEU A 238 -11.41 -9.62 -14.34
CA LEU A 238 -10.02 -9.18 -14.11
C LEU A 238 -9.36 -9.86 -12.89
N ILE A 239 -10.13 -10.61 -12.08
CA ILE A 239 -9.64 -11.28 -10.87
C ILE A 239 -8.59 -12.38 -11.16
N GLY A 240 -8.90 -13.34 -12.01
CA GLY A 240 -8.09 -14.56 -12.15
C GLY A 240 -8.59 -15.47 -13.26
N SER A 241 -7.70 -16.15 -13.98
CA SER A 241 -8.05 -17.12 -15.04
C SER A 241 -8.46 -18.42 -14.39
N SER A 242 -7.89 -18.65 -13.21
CA SER A 242 -8.33 -19.58 -12.19
C SER A 242 -9.73 -19.25 -11.62
N CYS A 243 -10.28 -18.06 -11.86
CA CYS A 243 -11.60 -17.66 -11.34
C CYS A 243 -12.48 -16.94 -12.39
N PRO A 244 -12.91 -17.63 -13.46
CA PRO A 244 -13.63 -17.02 -14.58
C PRO A 244 -15.08 -16.59 -14.25
N ALA A 245 -15.63 -17.01 -13.10
CA ALA A 245 -17.05 -16.82 -12.77
C ALA A 245 -17.27 -16.19 -11.38
N LEU A 246 -16.33 -15.35 -10.90
CA LEU A 246 -16.35 -14.67 -9.59
C LEU A 246 -17.02 -15.47 -8.47
N ARG A 247 -16.23 -16.26 -7.74
CA ARG A 247 -16.74 -17.12 -6.65
C ARG A 247 -16.01 -16.81 -5.35
N ALA A 248 -16.73 -16.89 -4.24
CA ALA A 248 -16.16 -16.74 -2.89
C ALA A 248 -14.95 -17.67 -2.67
N ALA A 249 -15.07 -18.93 -3.12
CA ALA A 249 -14.00 -19.92 -3.02
C ALA A 249 -12.67 -19.44 -3.62
N CYS A 250 -12.68 -18.75 -4.76
CA CYS A 250 -11.43 -18.27 -5.37
C CYS A 250 -10.71 -17.25 -4.47
N VAL A 251 -11.46 -16.33 -3.87
CA VAL A 251 -10.93 -15.30 -2.98
C VAL A 251 -10.44 -15.93 -1.69
N GLN A 252 -11.22 -16.86 -1.14
CA GLN A 252 -10.88 -17.58 0.09
C GLN A 252 -9.66 -18.48 -0.09
N ASP A 253 -9.55 -19.20 -1.20
CA ASP A 253 -8.41 -20.07 -1.49
C ASP A 253 -7.13 -19.24 -1.69
N PHE A 254 -7.22 -18.10 -2.38
CA PHE A 254 -6.11 -17.15 -2.48
C PHE A 254 -5.71 -16.60 -1.10
N MET A 255 -6.68 -16.17 -0.29
CA MET A 255 -6.45 -15.71 1.08
C MET A 255 -5.67 -16.75 1.89
N ILE A 256 -6.12 -18.01 1.92
CA ILE A 256 -5.43 -19.08 2.67
C ILE A 256 -4.04 -19.35 2.08
N ALA A 257 -3.90 -19.43 0.76
CA ALA A 257 -2.61 -19.67 0.11
C ALA A 257 -1.58 -18.57 0.44
N THR A 258 -2.00 -17.30 0.53
CA THR A 258 -1.12 -16.20 0.92
C THR A 258 -0.74 -16.26 2.40
N PHE A 259 -1.64 -16.67 3.29
CA PHE A 259 -1.31 -16.86 4.72
C PHE A 259 -0.29 -17.98 4.91
N ASP A 260 -0.48 -19.12 4.24
CA ASP A 260 0.47 -20.23 4.30
C ASP A 260 1.85 -19.82 3.78
N PHE A 261 1.89 -19.06 2.68
CA PHE A 261 3.13 -18.49 2.17
C PHE A 261 3.80 -17.58 3.21
N PHE A 262 3.09 -16.58 3.74
CA PHE A 262 3.68 -15.65 4.72
C PHE A 262 4.12 -16.33 6.02
N ALA A 263 3.39 -17.35 6.47
CA ALA A 263 3.72 -18.09 7.68
C ALA A 263 4.99 -18.95 7.53
N THR A 264 5.25 -19.48 6.32
CA THR A 264 6.26 -20.52 6.11
C THR A 264 7.46 -20.12 5.25
N ALA A 265 7.33 -19.07 4.42
CA ALA A 265 8.38 -18.69 3.47
C ALA A 265 9.65 -18.22 4.17
N LYS A 266 10.75 -18.94 3.88
CA LYS A 266 12.08 -18.69 4.43
C LYS A 266 13.13 -18.76 3.32
N ASP A 267 14.07 -17.83 3.36
CA ASP A 267 15.28 -17.88 2.53
C ASP A 267 16.40 -17.16 3.30
N CYS A 268 17.45 -17.87 3.70
CA CYS A 268 18.53 -17.24 4.48
C CYS A 268 19.40 -16.27 3.66
N ASN A 269 19.29 -16.29 2.34
CA ASN A 269 19.95 -15.30 1.48
C ASN A 269 19.19 -13.97 1.43
N LEU A 270 17.91 -13.93 1.76
CA LEU A 270 17.03 -12.77 1.55
C LEU A 270 16.25 -12.35 2.81
N GLY A 271 15.81 -13.31 3.60
CA GLY A 271 14.98 -13.13 4.78
C GLY A 271 15.74 -12.64 6.01
N TYR A 272 14.98 -12.37 7.06
CA TYR A 272 15.50 -11.82 8.30
C TYR A 272 16.13 -12.92 9.16
N VAL A 273 17.47 -12.95 9.25
CA VAL A 273 18.22 -14.03 9.92
C VAL A 273 17.83 -14.23 11.38
N ALA A 274 17.68 -13.14 12.14
CA ALA A 274 17.30 -13.20 13.56
C ALA A 274 15.89 -13.80 13.77
N ASP A 275 15.08 -13.80 12.70
CA ASP A 275 13.74 -14.36 12.67
C ASP A 275 13.67 -15.62 11.80
N GLN A 276 14.67 -16.49 11.96
CA GLN A 276 14.77 -17.79 11.27
C GLN A 276 14.67 -17.69 9.75
N CYS A 277 15.23 -16.62 9.18
CA CYS A 277 15.24 -16.35 7.75
C CYS A 277 13.85 -16.14 7.11
N ARG A 278 12.81 -15.81 7.90
CA ARG A 278 11.46 -15.54 7.37
C ARG A 278 11.44 -14.34 6.42
N LEU A 279 10.67 -14.46 5.34
CA LEU A 279 10.50 -13.39 4.35
C LEU A 279 9.49 -12.33 4.79
N VAL A 280 8.53 -12.62 5.66
CA VAL A 280 7.54 -11.64 6.15
C VAL A 280 7.32 -11.86 7.66
N GLN A 281 7.23 -10.77 8.41
CA GLN A 281 7.10 -10.80 9.87
C GLN A 281 5.66 -10.55 10.33
N GLN A 282 4.91 -9.70 9.61
CA GLN A 282 3.49 -9.44 9.86
C GLN A 282 2.79 -9.15 8.53
N TRP A 283 1.52 -9.51 8.42
CA TRP A 283 0.68 -9.20 7.25
C TRP A 283 -0.75 -8.89 7.68
N ASN A 284 -1.50 -8.20 6.82
CA ASN A 284 -2.89 -7.84 7.06
C ASN A 284 -3.73 -8.00 5.78
N TRP A 285 -4.81 -8.78 5.88
CA TRP A 285 -5.75 -9.00 4.77
C TRP A 285 -6.71 -7.82 4.65
N TYR A 286 -6.81 -7.29 3.44
CA TYR A 286 -7.78 -6.28 3.08
C TYR A 286 -9.04 -6.94 2.47
N SER A 287 -10.23 -6.73 3.02
CA SER A 287 -10.61 -5.72 4.02
C SER A 287 -11.41 -6.28 5.19
N LEU A 288 -11.49 -5.50 6.27
CA LEU A 288 -12.42 -5.78 7.36
C LEU A 288 -13.86 -5.74 6.85
N ASP A 289 -14.27 -4.63 6.23
CA ASP A 289 -15.66 -4.37 5.84
C ASP A 289 -15.82 -3.37 4.67
N ASP A 290 -14.77 -3.11 3.90
CA ASP A 290 -14.76 -2.04 2.90
C ASP A 290 -15.76 -2.30 1.75
N THR A 291 -16.48 -1.25 1.37
CA THR A 291 -17.49 -1.21 0.29
C THR A 291 -17.20 -0.13 -0.74
N TRP A 292 -16.02 0.49 -0.69
CA TRP A 292 -15.64 1.54 -1.61
C TRP A 292 -15.68 1.05 -3.06
N GLY A 293 -16.39 1.80 -3.90
CA GLY A 293 -16.62 1.47 -5.30
C GLY A 293 -17.43 0.18 -5.49
N SER A 294 -16.91 -0.71 -6.34
CA SER A 294 -17.47 -2.05 -6.59
C SER A 294 -16.41 -3.11 -6.33
N PHE A 295 -15.65 -2.95 -5.24
CA PHE A 295 -14.66 -3.94 -4.83
C PHE A 295 -15.29 -5.31 -4.52
N ASN A 296 -14.46 -6.34 -4.55
CA ASN A 296 -14.91 -7.72 -4.45
C ASN A 296 -15.62 -7.99 -3.11
N ILE A 297 -16.91 -8.28 -3.20
CA ILE A 297 -17.79 -8.54 -2.06
C ILE A 297 -17.37 -9.76 -1.23
N TYR A 298 -16.53 -10.63 -1.77
CA TYR A 298 -16.01 -11.81 -1.09
C TYR A 298 -14.71 -11.54 -0.33
N SER A 299 -14.12 -10.35 -0.42
CA SER A 299 -12.87 -10.00 0.29
C SER A 299 -13.11 -9.46 1.70
N ARG A 300 -14.30 -8.94 1.99
CA ARG A 300 -14.64 -8.37 3.31
C ARG A 300 -14.87 -9.46 4.35
N LEU A 301 -14.29 -9.29 5.55
CA LEU A 301 -14.46 -10.22 6.68
C LEU A 301 -15.80 -10.03 7.42
N PHE A 302 -16.35 -8.82 7.39
CA PHE A 302 -17.63 -8.45 7.99
C PHE A 302 -18.48 -7.68 6.98
N ASP A 303 -19.79 -7.82 7.12
CA ASP A 303 -20.73 -6.96 6.42
C ASP A 303 -20.84 -5.61 7.16
N PRO A 304 -20.59 -4.46 6.50
CA PRO A 304 -20.52 -3.17 7.17
C PRO A 304 -21.87 -2.67 7.68
N ASP A 305 -23.00 -3.19 7.18
CA ASP A 305 -24.32 -2.74 7.61
C ASP A 305 -24.82 -3.60 8.77
N SER A 306 -24.92 -4.91 8.56
CA SER A 306 -25.44 -5.86 9.53
C SER A 306 -24.44 -6.21 10.65
N LYS A 307 -23.16 -5.86 10.45
CA LYS A 307 -22.03 -6.21 11.34
C LYS A 307 -21.84 -7.72 11.53
N GLN A 308 -22.47 -8.54 10.68
CA GLN A 308 -22.32 -9.98 10.71
C GLN A 308 -21.00 -10.39 10.05
N ILE A 309 -20.37 -11.43 10.59
CA ILE A 309 -19.20 -12.05 9.98
C ILE A 309 -19.61 -12.69 8.64
N THR A 310 -18.83 -12.46 7.58
CA THR A 310 -19.08 -13.06 6.27
C THR A 310 -18.54 -14.49 6.20
N GLU A 311 -18.84 -15.20 5.11
CA GLU A 311 -18.22 -16.52 4.85
C GLU A 311 -16.69 -16.44 4.80
N THR A 312 -16.13 -15.37 4.23
CA THR A 312 -14.67 -15.15 4.21
C THR A 312 -14.12 -14.85 5.60
N GLY A 313 -14.85 -14.08 6.42
CA GLY A 313 -14.50 -13.89 7.83
C GLY A 313 -14.50 -15.18 8.63
N ILE A 314 -15.49 -16.05 8.41
CA ILE A 314 -15.55 -17.39 9.01
C ILE A 314 -14.34 -18.22 8.58
N ARG A 315 -14.00 -18.22 7.30
CA ARG A 315 -12.84 -18.95 6.76
C ARG A 315 -11.52 -18.46 7.33
N PHE A 316 -11.34 -17.15 7.48
CA PHE A 316 -10.19 -16.53 8.14
C PHE A 316 -10.08 -16.99 9.61
N ARG A 317 -11.19 -16.98 10.35
CA ARG A 317 -11.24 -17.44 11.75
C ARG A 317 -10.89 -18.93 11.87
N GLU A 318 -11.41 -19.76 10.97
CA GLU A 318 -11.10 -21.20 10.93
C GLU A 318 -9.63 -21.47 10.67
N TYR A 319 -9.00 -20.71 9.76
CA TYR A 319 -7.56 -20.79 9.53
C TYR A 319 -6.77 -20.53 10.81
N LEU A 320 -7.06 -19.43 11.52
CA LEU A 320 -6.36 -19.09 12.75
C LEU A 320 -6.54 -20.15 13.85
N ALA A 321 -7.71 -20.77 13.94
CA ALA A 321 -7.97 -21.84 14.90
C ALA A 321 -7.16 -23.12 14.61
N GLN A 322 -6.70 -23.33 13.37
CA GLN A 322 -5.86 -24.47 12.99
C GLN A 322 -4.36 -24.25 13.26
N GLN A 323 -3.95 -23.00 13.51
CA GLN A 323 -2.55 -22.63 13.79
C GLN A 323 -2.22 -22.57 15.30
N GLN A 324 -3.21 -22.78 16.17
CA GLN A 324 -3.08 -22.80 17.64
C GLN A 324 -2.90 -24.23 18.16
#